data_AF-A0A1Q3SN43-F1
#
_entry.id   AF-A0A1Q3SN43-F1
#
_cell.length_a   1.000
_cell.length_b   1.000
_cell.length_c   1.000
_cell.angle_alpha   90.00
_cell.angle_beta   90.00
_cell.angle_gamma   90.00
#
_symmetry.space_group_name_H-M   'P 1'
#
loop_
_entity.id
_entity.type
_entity.pdbx_description
1 polymer ?
#
loop_
_entity_poly.entity_id
_entity_poly.type
_entity_poly.pdbx_seq_one_letter_code
_entity_poly.pdbx_strand_id
1 'polypeptide(L)'
;MDETNNLPHPVTLDAAQADLRRFLDERGWYPSDTEGRYYTTIHMMEELGEMARVITHLESRRAEVQETRQAEVLKLEELKIELGDVFCHVLKVAEAYGLSVEECFLKTMAKNRKKYPLEMFEGMGFDRGKNAPGQPATDQPVD
;
A
#
# COMPACT_ATOMS: atom_id res chain seq x y z
N MET A 1 -20.02 -9.24 -16.88
CA MET A 1 -20.76 -8.44 -15.88
C MET A 1 -19.71 -7.84 -14.98
N ASP A 2 -19.80 -6.55 -14.69
CA ASP A 2 -18.82 -5.88 -13.81
C ASP A 2 -19.03 -6.41 -12.37
N GLU A 3 -18.12 -7.27 -11.90
CA GLU A 3 -18.22 -7.90 -10.58
C GLU A 3 -18.04 -6.88 -9.45
N THR A 4 -17.56 -5.67 -9.73
CA THR A 4 -17.41 -4.61 -8.73
C THR A 4 -18.75 -4.10 -8.19
N ASN A 5 -19.84 -4.24 -8.95
CA ASN A 5 -21.19 -3.78 -8.56
C ASN A 5 -21.84 -4.62 -7.46
N ASN A 6 -21.24 -5.74 -7.06
CA ASN A 6 -21.73 -6.61 -5.97
C ASN A 6 -20.98 -6.38 -4.64
N LEU A 7 -19.99 -5.48 -4.60
CA LEU A 7 -19.26 -5.17 -3.37
C LEU A 7 -19.96 -4.06 -2.57
N PRO A 8 -20.10 -4.21 -1.25
CA PRO A 8 -20.77 -3.20 -0.42
C PRO A 8 -19.96 -1.90 -0.40
N HIS A 9 -20.59 -0.78 -0.74
CA HIS A 9 -20.00 0.55 -0.63
C HIS A 9 -20.66 1.38 0.50
N PRO A 10 -19.89 2.04 1.38
CA PRO A 10 -18.43 2.05 1.45
C PRO A 10 -17.85 0.71 1.94
N VAL A 11 -16.67 0.34 1.41
CA VAL A 11 -15.92 -0.85 1.86
C VAL A 11 -15.06 -0.44 3.06
N THR A 12 -15.23 -1.11 4.20
CA THR A 12 -14.34 -0.97 5.37
C THR A 12 -13.10 -1.86 5.23
N LEU A 13 -12.04 -1.61 6.02
CA LEU A 13 -10.86 -2.49 6.04
C LEU A 13 -11.23 -3.94 6.39
N ASP A 14 -12.09 -4.11 7.40
CA ASP A 14 -12.60 -5.43 7.79
C ASP A 14 -13.41 -6.10 6.68
N ALA A 15 -14.26 -5.34 5.97
CA ALA A 15 -15.02 -5.86 4.85
C ALA A 15 -14.11 -6.29 3.70
N ALA A 16 -13.10 -5.50 3.36
CA ALA A 16 -12.11 -5.85 2.33
C ALA A 16 -11.31 -7.11 2.72
N GLN A 17 -10.85 -7.17 3.97
CA GLN A 17 -10.11 -8.33 4.48
C GLN A 17 -10.96 -9.61 4.50
N ALA A 18 -12.22 -9.51 4.91
CA ALA A 18 -13.17 -10.63 4.88
C ALA A 18 -13.52 -11.08 3.45
N ASP A 19 -13.61 -10.14 2.52
CA ASP A 19 -13.86 -10.43 1.10
C ASP A 19 -12.71 -11.22 0.49
N LEU A 20 -11.47 -10.77 0.72
CA LEU A 20 -10.27 -11.48 0.30
C LEU A 20 -10.20 -12.87 0.93
N ARG A 21 -10.46 -13.00 2.24
CA ARG A 21 -10.46 -14.31 2.92
C ARG A 21 -11.38 -15.29 2.19
N ARG A 22 -12.61 -14.86 1.89
CA ARG A 22 -13.57 -15.68 1.15
C ARG A 22 -13.05 -16.05 -0.24
N PHE A 23 -12.46 -15.09 -0.97
CA PHE A 23 -11.85 -15.33 -2.28
C PHE A 23 -10.76 -16.41 -2.24
N LEU A 24 -9.89 -16.36 -1.22
CA LEU A 24 -8.80 -17.33 -1.00
C LEU A 24 -9.36 -18.71 -0.62
N ASP A 25 -10.33 -18.75 0.29
CA ASP A 25 -10.95 -19.98 0.80
C ASP A 25 -11.67 -20.74 -0.32
N GLU A 26 -12.44 -20.04 -1.15
CA GLU A 26 -13.15 -20.61 -2.31
C GLU A 26 -12.22 -21.31 -3.31
N ARG A 27 -10.95 -20.90 -3.35
CA ARG A 27 -9.94 -21.42 -4.29
C ARG A 27 -8.94 -22.36 -3.64
N GLY A 28 -8.99 -22.54 -2.31
CA GLY A 28 -7.97 -23.26 -1.56
C GLY A 28 -6.59 -22.60 -1.65
N TRP A 29 -6.54 -21.27 -1.77
CA TRP A 29 -5.31 -20.48 -1.95
C TRP A 29 -4.83 -19.84 -0.64
N TYR A 30 -5.35 -20.28 0.50
CA TYR A 30 -4.97 -19.71 1.79
C TYR A 30 -3.46 -19.97 2.06
N PRO A 31 -2.64 -18.93 2.33
CA PRO A 31 -1.19 -19.08 2.55
C PRO A 31 -0.88 -19.61 3.97
N SER A 32 -1.32 -20.82 4.29
CA SER A 32 -1.26 -21.38 5.65
C SER A 32 0.10 -21.95 6.04
N ASP A 33 0.93 -22.35 5.08
CA ASP A 33 2.25 -22.92 5.33
C ASP A 33 3.38 -21.90 5.12
N THR A 34 4.60 -22.31 5.44
CA THR A 34 5.78 -21.44 5.33
C THR A 34 6.08 -21.04 3.89
N GLU A 35 5.83 -21.94 2.93
CA GLU A 35 6.08 -21.72 1.52
C GLU A 35 5.10 -20.70 0.92
N GLY A 36 3.80 -20.85 1.19
CA GLY A 36 2.76 -19.89 0.78
C GLY A 36 2.97 -18.50 1.37
N ARG A 37 3.41 -18.41 2.63
CA ARG A 37 3.79 -17.12 3.26
C ARG A 37 4.99 -16.47 2.57
N TYR A 38 6.00 -17.26 2.24
CA TYR A 38 7.18 -16.79 1.52
C TYR A 38 6.79 -16.27 0.12
N TYR A 39 6.04 -17.05 -0.66
CA TYR A 39 5.60 -16.64 -1.99
C TYR A 39 4.70 -15.42 -1.96
N THR A 40 3.81 -15.30 -0.97
CA THR A 40 2.98 -14.10 -0.80
C THR A 40 3.84 -12.84 -0.66
N THR A 41 4.97 -12.93 0.05
CA THR A 41 5.90 -11.80 0.22
C THR A 41 6.64 -11.49 -1.07
N ILE A 42 7.06 -12.52 -1.83
CA ILE A 42 7.75 -12.33 -3.12
C ILE A 42 6.82 -11.68 -4.15
N HIS A 43 5.59 -12.18 -4.30
CA HIS A 43 4.61 -11.58 -5.20
C HIS A 43 4.27 -10.14 -4.80
N MET A 44 4.15 -9.84 -3.50
CA MET A 44 3.97 -8.45 -3.05
C MET A 44 5.10 -7.52 -3.53
N MET A 45 6.34 -8.00 -3.58
CA MET A 45 7.48 -7.23 -4.08
C MET A 45 7.43 -7.03 -5.59
N GLU A 46 6.87 -8.00 -6.33
CA GLU A 46 6.60 -7.90 -7.76
C GLU A 46 5.57 -6.82 -8.05
N GLU A 47 4.39 -6.86 -7.40
CA GLU A 47 3.34 -5.84 -7.56
C GLU A 47 3.84 -4.44 -7.17
N LEU A 48 4.67 -4.35 -6.13
CA LEU A 48 5.29 -3.09 -5.74
C LEU A 48 6.21 -2.53 -6.83
N GLY A 49 6.92 -3.42 -7.54
CA GLY A 49 7.75 -3.07 -8.68
C GLY A 49 6.93 -2.60 -9.88
N GLU A 50 5.79 -3.23 -10.15
CA GLU A 50 4.86 -2.81 -11.20
C GLU A 50 4.27 -1.43 -10.91
N MET A 51 3.78 -1.21 -9.69
CA MET A 51 3.35 0.10 -9.21
C MET A 51 4.44 1.16 -9.36
N ALA A 52 5.68 0.85 -8.96
CA ALA A 52 6.81 1.77 -9.09
C ALA A 52 7.13 2.11 -10.55
N ARG A 53 6.99 1.14 -11.47
CA ARG A 53 7.17 1.34 -12.91
C ARG A 53 6.11 2.30 -13.47
N VAL A 54 4.85 2.15 -13.07
CA VAL A 54 3.76 3.05 -13.50
C VAL A 54 3.99 4.47 -13.01
N ILE A 55 4.33 4.64 -11.72
CA ILE A 55 4.65 5.96 -11.15
C ILE A 55 5.86 6.57 -11.86
N THR A 56 6.92 5.79 -12.09
CA THR A 56 8.10 6.28 -12.80
C THR A 56 7.75 6.77 -14.20
N HIS A 57 6.83 6.10 -14.88
CA HIS A 57 6.36 6.52 -16.19
C HIS A 57 5.58 7.85 -16.12
N LEU A 58 4.63 7.96 -15.19
CA LEU A 58 3.84 9.18 -14.97
C LEU A 58 4.70 10.40 -14.60
N GLU A 59 5.72 10.21 -13.75
CA GLU A 59 6.50 11.30 -13.17
C GLU A 59 7.79 11.62 -13.95
N SER A 60 8.26 10.70 -14.81
CA SER A 60 9.49 10.93 -15.57
C SER A 60 9.26 11.99 -16.64
N ARG A 61 10.08 13.04 -16.62
CA ARG A 61 10.12 14.10 -17.65
C ARG A 61 10.40 13.59 -19.09
N ARG A 62 10.71 12.29 -19.26
CA ARG A 62 10.75 11.66 -20.59
C ARG A 62 9.36 11.39 -21.18
N ALA A 63 8.33 11.22 -20.34
CA ALA A 63 6.94 11.06 -20.76
C ALA A 63 6.35 12.37 -21.34
N GLU A 64 6.80 13.52 -20.83
CA GLU A 64 6.36 14.86 -21.27
C GLU A 64 6.58 15.12 -22.77
N VAL A 65 7.52 14.42 -23.42
CA VAL A 65 7.91 14.72 -24.80
C VAL A 65 6.92 14.15 -25.82
N GLN A 66 6.06 13.19 -25.46
CA GLN A 66 5.22 12.46 -26.43
C GLN A 66 3.84 11.99 -25.95
N GLU A 67 3.46 12.16 -24.68
CA GLU A 67 2.20 11.60 -24.20
C GLU A 67 0.97 12.48 -24.43
N THR A 68 -0.12 11.84 -24.85
CA THR A 68 -1.43 12.45 -24.97
C THR A 68 -2.18 12.34 -23.64
N ARG A 69 -3.15 13.23 -23.40
CA ARG A 69 -4.07 13.12 -22.24
C ARG A 69 -4.73 11.75 -22.12
N GLN A 70 -4.96 11.06 -23.24
CA GLN A 70 -5.53 9.71 -23.25
C GLN A 70 -4.55 8.67 -22.69
N ALA A 71 -3.25 8.80 -22.97
CA ALA A 71 -2.21 7.93 -22.42
C ALA A 71 -2.09 8.11 -20.90
N GLU A 72 -2.14 9.36 -20.42
CA GLU A 72 -2.12 9.66 -18.98
C GLU A 72 -3.31 9.03 -18.23
N VAL A 73 -4.53 9.13 -18.78
CA VAL A 73 -5.72 8.49 -18.18
C VAL A 73 -5.56 6.97 -18.09
N LEU A 74 -5.05 6.34 -19.15
CA LEU A 74 -4.80 4.90 -19.14
C LEU A 74 -3.75 4.50 -18.08
N LYS A 75 -2.75 5.35 -17.86
CA LYS A 75 -1.72 5.12 -16.83
C LYS A 75 -2.23 5.30 -15.41
N LEU A 76 -3.17 6.21 -15.19
CA LEU A 76 -3.84 6.33 -13.89
C LEU A 76 -4.73 5.11 -13.59
N GLU A 77 -5.40 4.55 -14.60
CA GLU A 77 -6.13 3.29 -14.41
C GLU A 77 -5.19 2.11 -14.16
N GLU A 78 -4.04 2.03 -14.86
CA GLU A 78 -2.99 1.05 -14.55
C GLU A 78 -2.53 1.21 -13.09
N LEU A 79 -2.23 2.43 -12.64
CA LEU A 79 -1.81 2.70 -11.26
C LEU A 79 -2.85 2.27 -10.23
N LYS A 80 -4.14 2.46 -10.53
CA LYS A 80 -5.23 2.04 -9.65
C LYS A 80 -5.25 0.52 -9.47
N ILE A 81 -4.96 -0.24 -10.53
CA ILE A 81 -4.85 -1.70 -10.49
C ILE A 81 -3.63 -2.10 -9.66
N GLU A 82 -2.45 -1.58 -9.98
CA GLU A 82 -1.20 -1.94 -9.28
C GLU A 82 -1.25 -1.60 -7.78
N LEU A 83 -1.83 -0.45 -7.44
CA LEU A 83 -2.04 -0.07 -6.05
C LEU A 83 -3.00 -1.04 -5.34
N GLY A 84 -4.03 -1.49 -6.05
CA GLY A 84 -4.96 -2.52 -5.60
C GLY A 84 -4.27 -3.85 -5.35
N ASP A 85 -3.40 -4.30 -6.26
CA ASP A 85 -2.69 -5.58 -6.14
C ASP A 85 -1.67 -5.59 -5.01
N VAL A 86 -0.95 -4.48 -4.79
CA VAL A 86 -0.13 -4.28 -3.58
C VAL A 86 -0.98 -4.37 -2.32
N PHE A 87 -2.13 -3.69 -2.30
CA PHE A 87 -3.02 -3.70 -1.14
C PHE A 87 -3.60 -5.10 -0.86
N CYS A 88 -4.04 -5.82 -1.89
CA CYS A 88 -4.47 -7.21 -1.80
C CYS A 88 -3.40 -8.10 -1.17
N HIS A 89 -2.13 -7.92 -1.54
CA HIS A 89 -1.03 -8.66 -0.94
C HIS A 89 -0.77 -8.29 0.52
N VAL A 90 -0.93 -7.02 0.92
CA VAL A 90 -0.89 -6.64 2.34
C VAL A 90 -1.98 -7.36 3.14
N LEU A 91 -3.21 -7.41 2.60
CA LEU A 91 -4.30 -8.16 3.23
C LEU A 91 -4.00 -9.67 3.29
N LYS A 92 -3.43 -10.28 2.22
CA LYS A 92 -3.01 -11.70 2.20
C LYS A 92 -1.97 -11.99 3.29
N VAL A 93 -1.00 -11.10 3.50
CA VAL A 93 -0.03 -11.23 4.59
C VAL A 93 -0.73 -11.18 5.94
N ALA A 94 -1.64 -10.23 6.16
CA ALA A 94 -2.39 -10.15 7.41
C ALA A 94 -3.19 -11.43 7.69
N GLU A 95 -3.88 -11.96 6.67
CA GLU A 95 -4.58 -13.25 6.74
C GLU A 95 -3.65 -14.41 7.10
N ALA A 96 -2.49 -14.51 6.43
CA ALA A 96 -1.53 -15.59 6.67
C ALA A 96 -1.00 -15.69 8.11
N TYR A 97 -1.08 -14.58 8.86
CA TYR A 97 -0.64 -14.47 10.25
C TYR A 97 -1.80 -14.22 11.24
N GLY A 98 -3.05 -14.23 10.78
CA GLY A 98 -4.22 -14.00 11.63
C GLY A 98 -4.27 -12.59 12.25
N LEU A 99 -3.81 -11.57 11.52
CA LEU A 99 -3.77 -10.18 11.96
C LEU A 99 -4.97 -9.38 11.45
N SER A 100 -5.52 -8.48 12.26
CA SER A 100 -6.45 -7.45 11.78
C SER A 100 -5.68 -6.29 11.16
N VAL A 101 -5.99 -5.96 9.89
CA VAL A 101 -5.36 -4.82 9.22
C VAL A 101 -5.79 -3.49 9.84
N GLU A 102 -7.02 -3.40 10.35
CA GLU A 102 -7.49 -2.24 11.12
C GLU A 102 -6.61 -2.03 12.37
N GLU A 103 -6.40 -3.08 13.18
CA GLU A 103 -5.57 -3.00 14.37
C GLU A 103 -4.11 -2.64 14.04
N CYS A 104 -3.56 -3.21 12.97
CA CYS A 104 -2.23 -2.88 12.45
C CYS A 104 -2.10 -1.39 12.12
N PHE A 105 -3.10 -0.82 11.44
CA PHE A 105 -3.14 0.60 11.11
C PHE A 105 -3.23 1.47 12.36
N LEU A 106 -4.16 1.18 13.26
CA LEU A 106 -4.35 1.93 14.51
C LEU A 106 -3.08 1.96 15.36
N LYS A 107 -2.44 0.80 15.54
CA LYS A 107 -1.18 0.67 16.29
C LYS A 107 -0.05 1.47 15.66
N THR A 108 0.07 1.41 14.33
CA THR A 108 1.11 2.14 13.59
C THR A 108 0.89 3.65 13.68
N MET A 109 -0.35 4.12 13.53
CA MET A 109 -0.67 5.54 13.62
C MET A 109 -0.46 6.08 15.03
N ALA A 110 -0.82 5.34 16.08
CA ALA A 110 -0.53 5.73 17.46
C ALA A 110 0.99 5.85 17.70
N LYS A 111 1.79 4.91 17.19
CA LYS A 111 3.25 4.98 17.23
C LYS A 111 3.79 6.21 16.48
N ASN A 112 3.32 6.43 15.25
CA ASN A 112 3.79 7.52 14.41
C ASN A 112 3.46 8.90 14.99
N ARG A 113 2.28 9.08 15.60
CA ARG A 113 1.92 10.34 16.28
C ARG A 113 2.83 10.64 17.47
N LYS A 114 3.25 9.62 18.21
CA LYS A 114 4.24 9.77 19.30
C LYS A 114 5.64 10.06 18.77
N LYS A 115 6.03 9.42 17.66
CA LYS A 115 7.33 9.61 17.02
C LYS A 115 7.45 10.95 16.28
N TYR A 116 6.34 11.48 15.78
CA TYR A 116 6.25 12.71 14.99
C TYR A 116 5.15 13.69 15.51
N PRO A 117 5.24 14.20 16.75
CA PRO A 117 4.39 15.29 17.26
C PRO A 117 4.34 16.52 16.35
N LEU A 118 3.20 17.23 16.36
CA LEU A 118 2.98 18.43 15.54
C LEU A 118 3.96 19.55 15.90
N GLU A 119 4.30 19.67 17.18
CA GLU A 119 5.18 20.68 17.74
C GLU A 119 6.59 20.61 17.12
N MET A 120 7.02 19.43 16.64
CA MET A 120 8.29 19.32 15.92
C MET A 120 8.30 20.05 14.58
N PHE A 121 7.14 20.28 13.97
CA PHE A 121 7.01 20.89 12.65
C PHE A 121 6.55 22.35 12.71
N GLU A 122 6.29 22.88 13.90
CA GLU A 122 5.98 24.30 14.07
C GLU A 122 7.20 25.16 13.70
N GLY A 123 6.98 26.16 12.84
CA GLY A 123 8.05 27.06 12.37
C GLY A 123 8.99 26.46 11.31
N MET A 124 8.87 25.16 10.99
CA MET A 124 9.52 24.60 9.80
C MET A 124 8.78 25.08 8.56
N GLY A 125 9.29 26.15 7.94
CA GLY A 125 8.86 26.54 6.60
C GLY A 125 9.12 25.39 5.63
N PHE A 126 8.07 24.65 5.26
CA PHE A 126 8.14 23.68 4.18
C PHE A 126 8.31 24.44 2.86
N ASP A 127 9.56 24.67 2.45
CA ASP A 127 9.84 25.01 1.06
C ASP A 127 9.58 23.75 0.24
N ARG A 128 8.46 23.73 -0.51
CA ARG A 128 7.95 22.56 -1.24
C ARG A 128 8.91 22.02 -2.32
N GLY A 129 10.10 22.61 -2.47
CA GLY A 129 11.07 22.28 -3.49
C GLY A 129 12.24 21.38 -3.06
N LYS A 130 12.72 21.43 -1.80
CA LYS A 130 13.91 20.67 -1.37
C LYS A 130 13.90 20.43 0.14
N ASN A 131 14.07 19.18 0.55
CA ASN A 131 14.25 18.65 1.92
C ASN A 131 12.97 18.19 2.61
N ALA A 132 12.68 16.89 2.51
CA ALA A 132 11.88 16.20 3.51
C ALA A 132 12.56 16.29 4.89
N PRO A 133 11.81 16.33 6.00
CA PRO A 133 12.39 16.47 7.33
C PRO A 133 13.40 15.37 7.63
N GLY A 134 14.54 15.79 8.21
CA GLY A 134 15.62 14.91 8.65
C GLY A 134 15.11 13.82 9.58
N GLN A 135 15.72 12.64 9.47
CA GLN A 135 15.38 11.46 10.28
C GLN A 135 15.39 11.81 11.77
N PRO A 136 14.39 11.35 12.56
CA PRO A 136 14.46 11.49 14.01
C PRO A 136 15.65 10.70 14.54
N ALA A 137 16.23 11.21 15.65
CA ALA A 137 17.38 10.63 16.32
C ALA A 137 17.23 9.11 16.45
N THR A 138 18.27 8.39 16.07
CA THR A 138 18.38 6.94 16.29
C THR A 138 18.26 6.69 17.79
N ASP A 139 17.18 6.04 18.22
CA ASP A 139 17.13 5.45 19.55
C ASP A 139 18.35 4.54 19.69
N GLN A 140 19.23 4.85 20.64
CA GLN A 140 20.27 3.92 21.04
C GLN A 140 19.60 2.66 21.62
N PRO A 141 20.19 1.46 21.40
CA PRO A 141 19.66 0.25 21.99
C PRO A 141 19.65 0.42 23.52
N VAL A 142 18.51 0.14 24.13
CA VAL A 142 18.44 -0.09 25.57
C VAL A 142 19.01 -1.49 25.78
N ASP A 143 20.11 -1.57 26.55
CA ASP A 143 20.75 -2.82 27.00
C ASP A 143 19.76 -3.81 27.65
#